data_AF-A0A7C0V3J6-F1
#
_entry.id   AF-A0A7C0V3J6-F1
#
_cell.length_a   1.000
_cell.length_b   1.000
_cell.length_c   1.000
_cell.angle_alpha   90.00
_cell.angle_beta   90.00
_cell.angle_gamma   90.00
#
_symmetry.space_group_name_H-M   'P 1'
#
loop_
_entity.id
_entity.type
_entity.pdbx_description
1 polymer ?
#
loop_
_entity_poly.entity_id
_entity_poly.type
_entity_poly.pdbx_seq_one_letter_code
_entity_poly.pdbx_strand_id
1 'polypeptide(L)'
;MGITRIRRVKREIRVLGIASKPRGSLQTVVGVIYRGSLWLDGVLAINMRGDEASPTLRIAEMIRESSHHPQIRVILLHRELLRGVR
;
A
#
# COMPACT_ATOMS: atom_id res chain seq x y z
N MET A 1 26.27 4.20 7.44
CA MET A 1 25.14 4.22 6.49
C MET A 1 24.98 5.65 5.99
N GLY A 2 25.38 5.95 4.75
CA GLY A 2 25.41 7.32 4.24
C GLY A 2 24.03 7.82 3.84
N ILE A 3 23.67 9.02 4.26
CA ILE A 3 22.42 9.68 3.84
C ILE A 3 22.51 9.95 2.34
N THR A 4 21.75 9.21 1.54
CA THR A 4 21.70 9.42 0.09
C THR A 4 20.78 10.60 -0.21
N ARG A 5 21.34 11.69 -0.73
CA ARG A 5 20.56 12.84 -1.21
C ARG A 5 19.76 12.41 -2.45
N ILE A 6 18.43 12.55 -2.43
CA ILE A 6 17.59 12.28 -3.60
C ILE A 6 17.94 13.32 -4.68
N ARG A 7 18.77 12.93 -5.65
CA ARG A 7 19.27 13.82 -6.71
C ARG A 7 18.20 14.13 -7.77
N ARG A 8 17.35 13.16 -8.09
CA ARG A 8 16.26 13.28 -9.07
C ARG A 8 15.28 12.14 -8.85
N VAL A 9 14.01 12.44 -8.58
CA VAL A 9 12.95 11.43 -8.62
C VAL A 9 12.70 11.12 -10.09
N LYS A 10 12.87 9.85 -10.50
CA LYS A 10 12.52 9.42 -11.86
C LYS A 10 11.03 9.74 -12.08
N ARG A 11 10.66 10.28 -13.25
CA ARG A 11 9.25 10.62 -13.55
C ARG A 11 8.28 9.43 -13.40
N GLU A 12 8.80 8.21 -13.45
CA GLU A 12 8.05 6.97 -13.46
C GLU A 12 8.29 6.12 -12.19
N ILE A 13 8.31 6.73 -11.01
CA ILE A 13 8.29 5.94 -9.78
C ILE A 13 6.94 5.20 -9.65
N ARG A 14 6.98 4.00 -9.06
CA ARG A 14 5.77 3.28 -8.67
C ARG A 14 5.38 3.68 -7.26
N VAL A 15 4.20 4.28 -7.16
CA VAL A 15 3.57 4.66 -5.91
C VAL A 15 2.42 3.71 -5.66
N LEU A 16 2.38 3.11 -4.48
CA LEU A 16 1.27 2.30 -4.02
C LEU A 16 0.38 3.15 -3.11
N GLY A 17 -0.85 3.43 -3.52
CA GLY A 17 -1.87 4.02 -2.65
C GLY A 17 -2.73 2.93 -2.03
N ILE A 18 -2.92 2.94 -0.71
CA ILE A 18 -3.72 1.95 0.01
C ILE A 18 -4.85 2.64 0.77
N ALA A 19 -6.06 2.15 0.57
CA ALA A 19 -7.24 2.56 1.31
C ALA A 19 -8.00 1.33 1.82
N SER A 20 -8.82 1.52 2.85
CA SER A 20 -9.69 0.46 3.34
C SER A 20 -11.10 0.98 3.57
N LYS A 21 -12.09 0.10 3.47
CA LYS A 21 -13.48 0.41 3.79
C LYS A 21 -14.14 -0.77 4.48
N PRO A 22 -14.88 -0.55 5.58
CA PRO A 22 -15.68 -1.60 6.20
C PRO A 22 -16.85 -1.99 5.30
N ARG A 23 -17.15 -3.29 5.25
CA ARG A 23 -18.28 -3.92 4.55
C ARG A 23 -18.84 -5.03 5.45
N GLY A 24 -19.81 -4.68 6.29
CA GLY A 24 -20.35 -5.59 7.29
C GLY A 24 -19.29 -5.95 8.34
N SER A 25 -19.06 -7.24 8.57
CA SER A 25 -18.02 -7.77 9.45
C SER A 25 -16.62 -7.83 8.82
N LEU A 26 -16.50 -7.46 7.54
CA LEU A 26 -15.24 -7.47 6.80
C LEU A 26 -14.70 -6.06 6.62
N GLN A 27 -13.37 -5.94 6.58
CA GLN A 27 -12.66 -4.77 6.12
C GLN A 27 -11.97 -5.10 4.80
N THR A 28 -12.41 -4.47 3.71
CA THR A 28 -11.75 -4.59 2.42
C THR A 28 -10.64 -3.56 2.33
N VAL A 29 -9.43 -4.02 2.01
CA VAL A 29 -8.27 -3.17 1.73
C VAL A 29 -7.97 -3.27 0.25
N VAL A 30 -7.77 -2.11 -0.39
CA VAL A 30 -7.38 -2.02 -1.79
C VAL A 30 -6.11 -1.19 -1.91
N GLY A 31 -5.12 -1.74 -2.60
CA GLY A 31 -3.90 -1.09 -3.00
C GLY A 31 -3.89 -0.84 -4.51
N VAL A 32 -3.59 0.38 -4.95
CA VAL A 32 -3.44 0.70 -6.38
C VAL A 32 -2.03 1.19 -6.65
N ILE A 33 -1.39 0.59 -7.64
CA ILE A 33 -0.02 0.91 -8.05
C ILE A 33 -0.10 1.82 -9.27
N TYR A 34 0.38 3.05 -9.11
CA TYR A 34 0.52 4.00 -10.20
C TYR A 34 1.98 4.17 -10.56
N ARG A 35 2.28 4.20 -11.86
CA ARG A 35 3.60 4.54 -12.39
C ARG A 35 3.59 5.99 -12.89
N GLY A 36 4.20 6.88 -12.12
CA GLY A 36 4.09 8.32 -12.36
C GLY A 36 2.64 8.81 -12.24
N SER A 37 2.25 9.80 -13.06
CA SER A 37 0.89 10.37 -13.10
C SER A 37 0.03 9.84 -14.26
N LEU A 38 0.44 8.73 -14.89
CA LEU A 38 -0.06 8.35 -16.23
C LEU A 38 -0.68 6.95 -16.29
N TRP A 39 -0.14 5.98 -15.53
CA TRP A 39 -0.49 4.57 -15.72
C TRP A 39 -0.89 3.88 -14.42
N LEU A 40 -2.07 3.25 -14.43
CA LEU A 40 -2.46 2.26 -13.44
C LEU A 40 -1.76 0.95 -13.82
N ASP A 41 -0.76 0.57 -13.03
CA ASP A 41 0.14 -0.56 -13.31
C ASP A 41 -0.34 -1.85 -12.64
N GLY A 42 -1.09 -1.75 -11.54
CA GLY A 42 -1.63 -2.91 -10.85
C GLY A 42 -2.59 -2.57 -9.70
N VAL A 43 -3.33 -3.59 -9.25
CA VAL A 43 -4.24 -3.53 -8.11
C VAL A 43 -3.98 -4.73 -7.20
N LEU A 44 -3.96 -4.47 -5.90
CA LEU A 44 -3.90 -5.47 -4.83
C LEU A 44 -5.18 -5.35 -4.00
N ALA A 45 -5.76 -6.47 -3.57
CA ALA A 45 -6.95 -6.45 -2.73
C ALA A 45 -6.96 -7.63 -1.77
N ILE A 46 -7.33 -7.35 -0.52
CA ILE A 46 -7.57 -8.36 0.51
C ILE A 46 -8.84 -8.02 1.29
N ASN A 47 -9.55 -9.05 1.75
CA ASN A 47 -10.60 -8.92 2.74
C ASN A 47 -10.08 -9.44 4.07
N MET A 48 -10.25 -8.66 5.13
CA MET A 48 -9.85 -9.00 6.50
C MET A 48 -11.11 -9.08 7.36
N ARG A 49 -11.15 -10.02 8.30
CA ARG A 49 -12.20 -10.03 9.34
C ARG A 49 -11.82 -9.08 10.48
N GLY A 50 -12.81 -8.50 11.15
CA GLY A 50 -12.57 -7.54 12.25
C GLY A 50 -11.82 -8.10 13.46
N ASP A 51 -11.79 -9.43 13.60
CA ASP A 51 -11.12 -10.20 14.65
C ASP A 51 -9.78 -10.81 14.20
N GLU A 52 -9.38 -10.58 12.94
CA GLU A 52 -8.21 -11.22 12.34
C GLU A 52 -6.89 -10.56 12.78
N ALA A 53 -5.81 -11.34 12.73
CA ALA A 53 -4.46 -10.91 13.11
C ALA A 53 -4.06 -9.57 12.48
N SER A 54 -3.21 -8.82 13.22
CA SER A 54 -2.69 -7.48 12.90
C SER A 54 -2.89 -7.04 11.44
N PRO A 55 -3.83 -6.11 11.14
CA PRO A 55 -4.07 -5.60 9.80
C PRO A 55 -2.80 -5.15 9.07
N THR A 56 -1.84 -4.61 9.82
CA THR A 56 -0.52 -4.22 9.31
C THR A 56 0.25 -5.39 8.73
N LEU A 57 0.25 -6.56 9.39
CA LEU A 57 0.96 -7.76 8.92
C LEU A 57 0.37 -8.25 7.60
N ARG A 58 -0.96 -8.39 7.55
CA ARG A 58 -1.68 -8.85 6.35
C ARG A 58 -1.46 -7.91 5.16
N ILE A 59 -1.47 -6.60 5.40
CA ILE A 59 -1.17 -5.60 4.36
C ILE A 59 0.29 -5.73 3.91
N ALA A 60 1.24 -5.91 4.84
CA ALA A 60 2.65 -6.08 4.50
C ALA A 60 2.90 -7.36 3.68
N GLU A 61 2.22 -8.47 4.01
CA GLU A 61 2.26 -9.72 3.26
C GLU A 61 1.70 -9.54 1.85
N MET A 62 0.51 -8.95 1.71
CA MET A 62 -0.10 -8.62 0.41
C MET A 62 0.85 -7.79 -0.47
N ILE A 63 1.55 -6.82 0.12
CA ILE A 63 2.53 -6.01 -0.61
C ILE A 63 3.73 -6.86 -1.01
N ARG A 64 4.29 -7.67 -0.10
CA ARG A 64 5.48 -8.52 -0.36
C ARG A 64 5.23 -9.57 -1.44
N GLU A 65 4.02 -10.13 -1.50
CA GLU A 65 3.62 -11.13 -2.48
C GLU A 65 3.36 -10.54 -3.88
N SER A 66 3.20 -9.23 -3.99
CA SER A 66 3.07 -8.55 -5.27
C SER A 66 4.35 -8.62 -6.09
N SER A 67 4.22 -8.94 -7.39
CA SER A 67 5.31 -8.85 -8.37
C SER A 67 5.91 -7.44 -8.48
N HIS A 68 5.15 -6.40 -8.08
CA HIS A 68 5.60 -5.02 -8.10
C HIS A 68 6.40 -4.61 -6.85
N HIS A 69 6.44 -5.44 -5.79
CA HIS A 69 7.12 -5.13 -4.52
C HIS A 69 8.54 -4.53 -4.69
N PRO A 70 9.44 -5.11 -5.51
CA PRO A 70 10.82 -4.59 -5.63
C PRO A 70 10.90 -3.19 -6.27
N GLN A 71 9.81 -2.76 -6.92
CA GLN A 71 9.76 -1.54 -7.73
C GLN A 71 8.98 -0.41 -7.07
N ILE A 72 8.16 -0.71 -6.04
CA ILE A 72 7.43 0.29 -5.27
C ILE A 72 8.44 1.17 -4.51
N ARG A 73 8.29 2.50 -4.61
CA ARG A 73 9.18 3.47 -3.96
C ARG A 73 8.54 4.24 -2.83
N VAL A 74 7.21 4.39 -2.88
CA VAL A 74 6.42 5.11 -1.89
C VAL A 74 5.13 4.36 -1.67
N ILE A 75 4.73 4.23 -0.41
CA ILE A 75 3.42 3.72 0.00
C ILE A 75 2.66 4.89 0.64
N LEU A 76 1.50 5.23 0.09
CA LEU A 76 0.58 6.23 0.62
C LEU A 76 -0.54 5.50 1.35
N LEU A 77 -0.71 5.79 2.64
CA LEU A 77 -1.75 5.17 3.46
C LEU A 77 -2.89 6.17 3.69
N HIS A 78 -4.12 5.75 3.42
CA HIS A 78 -5.29 6.51 3.85
C HIS A 78 -5.42 6.48 5.38
N ARG A 79 -5.83 7.60 5.99
CA ARG A 79 -5.94 7.76 7.45
C ARG A 79 -6.74 6.67 8.15
N GLU A 80 -7.70 6.07 7.46
CA GLU A 80 -8.56 5.02 8.02
C GLU A 80 -7.78 3.75 8.37
N LEU A 81 -6.67 3.49 7.68
CA LEU A 81 -5.74 2.40 8.01
C LEU A 81 -4.92 2.67 9.26
N LEU A 82 -4.83 3.92 9.71
CA LEU A 82 -4.06 4.33 10.88
C LEU A 82 -4.94 4.53 12.13
N ARG A 83 -6.25 4.25 12.06
CA ARG A 83 -7.16 4.36 13.21
C ARG A 83 -6.74 3.35 14.29
N GLY A 84 -5.95 3.80 15.26
CA GLY A 84 -5.41 2.96 16.35
C GLY A 84 -3.97 3.34 16.74
N VAL A 85 -3.24 4.04 15.88
CA VAL A 85 -1.93 4.63 16.19
C VAL A 85 -2.16 6.01 16.77
N ARG A 86 -2.09 6.15 18.10
CA ARG A 86 -2.08 7.44 18.81
C ARG A 86 -0.66 7.83 19.13
#